data_AF-A0A2G7G157-F1
#
_entry.id   AF-A0A2G7G157-F1
#
_cell.length_a   1.000
_cell.length_b   1.000
_cell.length_c   1.000
_cell.angle_alpha   90.00
_cell.angle_beta   90.00
_cell.angle_gamma   90.00
#
_symmetry.space_group_name_H-M   'P 1'
#
loop_
_entity.id
_entity.type
_entity.pdbx_description
1 polymer ?
#
loop_
_entity_poly.entity_id
_entity_poly.type
_entity_poly.pdbx_seq_one_letter_code
_entity_poly.pdbx_strand_id
1 'polypeptide(L)'
;MAVAKVVLPSLSLFVFYAIFYYADINGLRALGEQYIASGTLPGTNEPIRTIYTGIEPIDHLLTTLTAFFWPTTDGSHPSLLLHSIAFSGTFGSAGCSSPSKHGERSKSPMIFGLTAQVLTFAFAAPLYCFLHLITSRTAKSPTPDTLRIPRSITNTLPLVFILGYMVPTQLLILPISEHITFDLKQIFIAIWQPWPAYVSILLTLIYTITTPFTSSDRPTPASERKNLSSLRWVYAFAFGNAALTHLVSWIVSLASVLVPDIFNPEVVDYLHP
;
A
#
# COMPACT_ATOMS: atom_id res chain seq x y z
N MET A 1 -14.82 -19.16 15.85
CA MET A 1 -15.22 -17.73 15.84
C MET A 1 -14.77 -16.96 17.09
N ALA A 2 -14.79 -17.55 18.29
CA ALA A 2 -14.32 -16.89 19.52
C ALA A 2 -12.82 -16.54 19.50
N VAL A 3 -11.96 -17.46 19.04
CA VAL A 3 -10.50 -17.26 18.94
C VAL A 3 -10.15 -16.05 18.06
N ALA A 4 -10.74 -15.93 16.86
CA ALA A 4 -10.48 -14.80 15.96
C ALA A 4 -10.88 -13.44 16.56
N LYS A 5 -11.92 -13.39 17.40
CA LYS A 5 -12.35 -12.16 18.09
C LYS A 5 -11.38 -11.69 19.16
N VAL A 6 -10.48 -12.54 19.61
CA VAL A 6 -9.42 -12.21 20.57
C VAL A 6 -8.10 -11.98 19.84
N VAL A 7 -7.71 -12.93 18.98
CA VAL A 7 -6.42 -12.89 18.27
C VAL A 7 -6.27 -11.66 17.38
N LEU A 8 -7.28 -11.30 16.60
CA LEU A 8 -7.18 -10.17 15.66
C LEU A 8 -6.94 -8.81 16.36
N PRO A 9 -7.74 -8.40 17.36
CA PRO A 9 -7.45 -7.17 18.09
C PRO A 9 -6.14 -7.25 18.88
N SER A 10 -5.76 -8.43 19.41
CA SER A 10 -4.46 -8.61 20.05
C SER A 10 -3.30 -8.38 19.09
N LEU A 11 -3.40 -8.85 17.84
CA LEU A 11 -2.39 -8.60 16.80
C LEU A 11 -2.29 -7.10 16.45
N SER A 12 -3.43 -6.40 16.35
CA SER A 12 -3.40 -4.94 16.15
C SER A 12 -2.75 -4.22 17.33
N LEU A 13 -3.06 -4.59 18.57
CA LEU A 13 -2.45 -3.97 19.75
C LEU A 13 -0.96 -4.30 19.88
N PHE A 14 -0.52 -5.47 19.42
CA PHE A 14 0.88 -5.88 19.46
C PHE A 14 1.79 -4.95 18.66
N VAL A 15 1.26 -4.22 17.67
CA VAL A 15 2.01 -3.23 16.89
C VAL A 15 2.62 -2.12 17.77
N PHE A 16 1.93 -1.71 18.84
CA PHE A 16 2.48 -0.71 19.76
C PHE A 16 3.76 -1.18 20.44
N TYR A 17 3.89 -2.49 20.68
CA TYR A 17 5.13 -3.08 21.16
C TYR A 17 6.13 -3.32 20.01
N ALA A 18 5.72 -4.07 18.99
CA ALA A 18 6.62 -4.61 17.97
C ALA A 18 7.16 -3.56 16.98
N ILE A 19 6.42 -2.47 16.76
CA ILE A 19 6.83 -1.40 15.84
C ILE A 19 7.18 -0.15 16.62
N PHE A 20 6.24 0.40 17.39
CA PHE A 20 6.43 1.73 17.99
C PHE A 20 7.43 1.71 19.16
N TYR A 21 7.22 0.87 20.17
CA TYR A 21 8.16 0.74 21.28
C TYR A 21 9.53 0.20 20.81
N TYR A 22 9.54 -0.77 19.89
CA TYR A 22 10.78 -1.29 19.34
C TYR A 22 11.59 -0.21 18.59
N ALA A 23 10.92 0.67 17.83
CA ALA A 23 11.54 1.81 17.17
C ALA A 23 12.14 2.84 18.16
N ASP A 24 11.57 2.96 19.35
CA ASP A 24 12.09 3.86 20.38
C ASP A 24 13.35 3.27 21.03
N ILE A 25 13.34 1.97 21.37
CA ILE A 25 14.50 1.33 22.03
C ILE A 25 15.67 1.02 21.10
N ASN A 26 15.43 0.85 19.80
CA ASN A 26 16.48 0.58 18.82
C ASN A 26 17.05 1.86 18.18
N GLY A 27 16.54 3.04 18.56
CA GLY A 27 17.01 4.34 18.09
C GLY A 27 16.42 4.80 16.76
N LEU A 28 15.56 4.02 16.09
CA LEU A 28 14.94 4.40 14.81
C LEU A 28 14.11 5.69 14.93
N ARG A 29 13.34 5.84 16.02
CA ARG A 29 12.58 7.06 16.29
C ARG A 29 13.49 8.28 16.40
N ALA A 30 14.50 8.17 17.25
CA ALA A 30 15.46 9.25 17.49
C ALA A 30 16.20 9.65 16.22
N LEU A 31 16.54 8.68 15.37
CA LEU A 31 17.16 8.92 14.07
C LEU A 31 16.22 9.71 13.13
N GLY A 32 14.94 9.35 13.07
CA GLY A 32 13.94 10.09 12.29
C GLY A 32 13.75 11.52 12.78
N GLU A 33 13.66 11.71 14.09
CA GLU A 33 13.55 13.04 14.72
C GLU A 33 14.80 13.89 14.47
N GLN A 34 15.99 13.27 14.46
CA GLN A 34 17.25 13.96 14.17
C GLN A 34 17.27 14.51 12.74
N TYR A 35 16.80 13.77 11.74
CA TYR A 35 16.75 14.26 10.35
C TYR A 35 15.78 15.44 10.18
N ILE A 36 14.63 15.37 10.85
CA ILE A 36 13.66 16.47 10.82
C ILE A 36 14.25 17.70 11.52
N ALA A 37 14.92 17.51 12.67
CA ALA A 37 15.55 18.58 13.43
C ALA A 37 16.77 19.20 12.71
N SER A 38 17.54 18.42 11.95
CA SER A 38 18.66 18.93 11.15
C SER A 38 18.21 19.72 9.93
N GLY A 39 16.94 19.57 9.51
CA GLY A 39 16.40 20.21 8.32
C GLY A 39 16.95 19.61 7.02
N THR A 40 17.54 18.41 7.08
CA THR A 40 18.17 17.75 5.93
C THR A 40 17.58 16.37 5.67
N LEU A 41 17.60 15.97 4.40
CA LEU A 41 17.19 14.64 4.00
C LEU A 41 18.13 13.57 4.57
N PRO A 42 17.60 12.40 4.95
CA PRO A 42 18.41 11.29 5.46
C PRO A 42 19.57 10.93 4.53
N GLY A 43 20.78 10.85 5.09
CA GLY A 43 21.99 10.46 4.35
C GLY A 43 22.50 11.50 3.34
N THR A 44 21.94 12.71 3.31
CA THR A 44 22.36 13.77 2.38
C THR A 44 22.46 15.13 3.10
N ASN A 45 22.98 16.14 2.38
CA ASN A 45 23.00 17.53 2.85
C ASN A 45 21.89 18.39 2.22
N GLU A 46 20.94 17.76 1.53
CA GLU A 46 19.86 18.44 0.84
C GLU A 46 18.73 18.79 1.81
N PRO A 47 18.03 19.92 1.63
CA PRO A 47 16.99 20.35 2.54
C PRO A 47 15.78 19.40 2.51
N ILE A 48 15.26 19.08 3.69
CA ILE A 48 13.98 18.39 3.81
C ILE A 48 12.83 19.38 3.58
N ARG A 49 11.86 19.01 2.76
CA ARG A 49 10.65 19.80 2.55
C ARG A 49 9.79 19.73 3.79
N THR A 50 9.44 20.89 4.33
CA THR A 50 8.55 21.03 5.49
C THR A 50 7.20 21.64 5.17
N ILE A 51 7.01 22.16 3.95
CA ILE A 51 5.77 22.78 3.48
C ILE A 51 5.34 22.09 2.19
N TYR A 52 4.16 21.45 2.23
CA TYR A 52 3.55 20.74 1.11
C TYR A 52 2.22 21.37 0.71
N THR A 53 1.38 21.65 1.70
CA THR A 53 0.01 22.13 1.55
C THR A 53 -0.23 23.48 2.21
N GLY A 54 0.63 23.88 3.16
CA GLY A 54 0.45 25.05 4.02
C GLY A 54 -0.37 24.77 5.28
N ILE A 55 -0.82 23.53 5.49
CA ILE A 55 -1.57 23.12 6.69
C ILE A 55 -0.61 22.40 7.63
N GLU A 56 -0.23 23.05 8.72
CA GLU A 56 0.86 22.61 9.62
C GLU A 56 0.75 21.13 10.06
N PRO A 57 -0.39 20.61 10.56
CA PRO A 57 -0.47 19.20 10.94
C PRO A 57 -0.27 18.22 9.78
N ILE A 58 -0.73 18.59 8.58
CA ILE A 58 -0.59 17.75 7.37
C ILE A 58 0.85 17.78 6.89
N ASP A 59 1.45 18.97 6.86
CA ASP A 59 2.80 19.17 6.40
C ASP A 59 3.81 18.51 7.36
N HIS A 60 3.58 18.57 8.67
CA HIS A 60 4.38 17.84 9.66
C HIS A 60 4.29 16.32 9.46
N LEU A 61 3.09 15.79 9.22
CA LEU A 61 2.89 14.37 8.93
C LEU A 61 3.62 13.96 7.64
N LEU A 62 3.46 14.73 6.55
CA LEU A 62 4.12 14.44 5.27
C LEU A 62 5.64 14.53 5.38
N THR A 63 6.17 15.53 6.09
CA THR A 63 7.61 15.67 6.37
C THR A 63 8.14 14.43 7.10
N THR A 64 7.43 13.99 8.14
CA THR A 64 7.79 12.81 8.93
C THR A 64 7.80 11.55 8.07
N LEU A 65 6.76 11.36 7.25
CA LEU A 65 6.67 10.23 6.32
C LEU A 65 7.75 10.30 5.24
N THR A 66 8.05 11.49 4.72
CA THR A 66 9.15 11.67 3.75
C THR A 66 10.50 11.31 4.35
N ALA A 67 10.81 11.76 5.57
CA ALA A 67 12.04 11.36 6.27
C ALA A 67 12.12 9.84 6.47
N PHE A 68 11.00 9.19 6.78
CA PHE A 68 10.96 7.73 6.97
C PHE A 68 11.12 6.93 5.66
N PHE A 69 10.41 7.33 4.59
CA PHE A 69 10.39 6.60 3.32
C PHE A 69 11.56 6.95 2.39
N TRP A 70 12.28 8.05 2.62
CA TRP A 70 13.41 8.44 1.77
C TRP A 70 14.47 7.32 1.63
N PRO A 71 15.03 6.75 2.72
CA PRO A 71 16.06 5.69 2.62
C PRO A 71 15.56 4.40 1.97
N THR A 72 14.24 4.22 1.91
CA THR A 72 13.61 3.03 1.30
C THR A 72 13.48 3.14 -0.22
N THR A 73 13.70 4.32 -0.78
CA THR A 73 13.37 4.65 -2.19
C THR A 73 14.49 5.36 -2.95
N ASP A 74 15.47 5.95 -2.24
CA ASP A 74 16.58 6.70 -2.83
C ASP A 74 17.68 5.80 -3.42
N GLY A 75 17.76 4.54 -2.98
CA GLY A 75 18.74 3.56 -3.45
C GLY A 75 20.06 3.56 -2.69
N SER A 76 20.20 4.39 -1.65
CA SER A 76 21.39 4.40 -0.78
C SER A 76 21.55 3.12 0.04
N HIS A 77 20.45 2.40 0.28
CA HIS A 77 20.41 1.12 0.97
C HIS A 77 19.80 0.03 0.07
N PRO A 78 20.61 -0.70 -0.73
CA PRO A 78 20.11 -1.66 -1.72
C PRO A 78 19.25 -2.78 -1.13
N SER A 79 19.62 -3.32 0.05
CA SER A 79 18.84 -4.34 0.76
C SER A 79 17.46 -3.84 1.17
N LEU A 80 17.40 -2.61 1.71
CA LEU A 80 16.18 -1.96 2.14
C LEU A 80 15.27 -1.60 0.96
N LEU A 81 15.85 -1.12 -0.14
CA LEU A 81 15.12 -0.88 -1.38
C LEU A 81 14.50 -2.18 -1.93
N LEU A 82 15.28 -3.26 -1.98
CA LEU A 82 14.80 -4.56 -2.46
C LEU A 82 13.67 -5.10 -1.57
N HIS A 83 13.83 -5.00 -0.25
CA HIS A 83 12.76 -5.31 0.71
C HIS A 83 11.49 -4.48 0.44
N SER A 84 11.66 -3.18 0.17
CA SER A 84 10.55 -2.25 -0.08
C SER A 84 9.82 -2.57 -1.38
N ILE A 85 10.52 -3.07 -2.40
CA ILE A 85 9.91 -3.58 -3.64
C ILE A 85 8.99 -4.77 -3.32
N ALA A 86 9.48 -5.81 -2.61
CA ALA A 86 8.64 -6.94 -2.20
C ALA A 86 7.45 -6.53 -1.32
N PHE A 87 7.69 -5.62 -0.38
CA PHE A 87 6.66 -5.08 0.50
C PHE A 87 5.56 -4.37 -0.30
N SER A 88 5.93 -3.52 -1.27
CA SER A 88 4.98 -2.77 -2.09
C SER A 88 4.05 -3.69 -2.89
N GLY A 89 4.54 -4.82 -3.41
CA GLY A 89 3.67 -5.76 -4.09
C GLY A 89 2.65 -6.41 -3.16
N THR A 90 3.12 -6.86 -1.99
CA THR A 90 2.24 -7.48 -0.98
C THR A 90 1.18 -6.50 -0.49
N PHE A 91 1.59 -5.28 -0.16
CA PHE A 91 0.71 -4.21 0.28
C PHE A 91 -0.32 -3.83 -0.79
N GLY A 92 0.13 -3.70 -2.04
CA GLY A 92 -0.76 -3.37 -3.15
C GLY A 92 -1.77 -4.49 -3.46
N SER A 93 -1.31 -5.74 -3.45
CA SER A 93 -2.16 -6.90 -3.69
C SER A 93 -3.21 -7.10 -2.61
N ALA A 94 -2.89 -6.79 -1.35
CA ALA A 94 -3.86 -6.78 -0.27
C ALA A 94 -4.94 -5.69 -0.46
N GLY A 95 -4.53 -4.51 -0.91
CA GLY A 95 -5.45 -3.41 -1.26
C GLY A 95 -6.40 -3.77 -2.41
N CYS A 96 -5.91 -4.46 -3.44
CA CYS A 96 -6.71 -4.92 -4.58
C CYS A 96 -7.63 -6.10 -4.24
N SER A 97 -7.16 -7.02 -3.37
CA SER A 97 -7.89 -8.25 -3.00
C SER A 97 -8.94 -8.05 -1.91
N SER A 98 -9.03 -6.84 -1.33
CA SER A 98 -10.08 -6.45 -0.41
C SER A 98 -11.07 -5.51 -1.11
N PRO A 99 -11.88 -5.98 -2.08
CA PRO A 99 -13.03 -5.23 -2.53
C PRO A 99 -14.05 -5.27 -1.39
N SER A 100 -13.85 -4.40 -0.39
CA SER A 100 -14.96 -4.04 0.49
C SER A 100 -16.10 -3.64 -0.42
N LYS A 101 -17.24 -4.28 -0.23
CA LYS A 101 -18.42 -4.01 -1.05
C LYS A 101 -18.79 -2.55 -0.88
N HIS A 102 -18.58 -1.78 -1.94
CA HIS A 102 -18.95 -0.37 -2.08
C HIS A 102 -20.49 -0.28 -2.18
N GLY A 103 -21.18 -0.59 -1.08
CA GLY A 103 -22.64 -0.67 -1.03
C GLY A 103 -23.24 -0.34 0.34
N GLU A 104 -22.48 -0.56 1.42
CA GLU A 104 -22.81 0.00 2.74
C GLU A 104 -21.82 1.13 3.04
N ARG A 105 -22.19 2.38 2.68
CA ARG A 105 -21.47 3.63 2.96
C ARG A 105 -19.95 3.56 2.76
N SER A 106 -19.53 3.90 1.54
CA SER A 106 -18.17 3.95 0.95
C SER A 106 -17.08 4.74 1.72
N LYS A 107 -16.86 4.45 3.00
CA LYS A 107 -15.79 5.04 3.82
C LYS A 107 -14.82 4.00 4.37
N SER A 108 -15.20 2.73 4.37
CA SER A 108 -14.40 1.65 4.98
C SER A 108 -13.00 1.50 4.35
N PRO A 109 -12.82 1.29 3.02
CA PRO A 109 -11.49 1.06 2.44
C PRO A 109 -10.53 2.23 2.61
N MET A 110 -11.05 3.45 2.43
CA MET A 110 -10.28 4.68 2.58
C MET A 110 -9.77 4.84 4.02
N ILE A 111 -10.65 4.67 5.01
CA ILE A 111 -10.27 4.82 6.43
C ILE A 111 -9.21 3.77 6.79
N PHE A 112 -9.41 2.50 6.41
CA PHE A 112 -8.44 1.44 6.71
C PHE A 112 -7.12 1.63 5.99
N GLY A 113 -7.13 2.05 4.72
CA GLY A 113 -5.92 2.33 3.97
C GLY A 113 -5.14 3.52 4.54
N LEU A 114 -5.82 4.61 4.89
CA LEU A 114 -5.17 5.76 5.54
C LEU A 114 -4.66 5.41 6.95
N THR A 115 -5.40 4.56 7.68
CA THR A 115 -4.94 4.01 8.96
C THR A 115 -3.68 3.16 8.75
N ALA A 116 -3.61 2.38 7.68
CA ALA A 116 -2.43 1.59 7.34
C ALA A 116 -1.21 2.46 7.00
N GLN A 117 -1.41 3.67 6.48
CA GLN A 117 -0.30 4.60 6.22
C GLN A 117 0.26 5.22 7.49
N VAL A 118 -0.60 5.55 8.46
CA VAL A 118 -0.17 6.23 9.70
C VAL A 118 0.24 5.23 10.80
N LEU A 119 -0.49 4.11 10.92
CA LEU A 119 -0.30 3.11 11.98
C LEU A 119 0.27 1.77 11.47
N THR A 120 0.67 1.70 10.20
CA THR A 120 1.13 0.51 9.48
C THR A 120 0.02 -0.48 9.08
N PHE A 121 0.29 -1.24 8.03
CA PHE A 121 -0.59 -2.32 7.58
C PHE A 121 -0.77 -3.43 8.63
N ALA A 122 0.26 -3.68 9.45
CA ALA A 122 0.21 -4.67 10.54
C ALA A 122 -0.84 -4.31 11.61
N PHE A 123 -1.12 -3.01 11.82
CA PHE A 123 -2.18 -2.57 12.70
C PHE A 123 -3.55 -2.65 12.02
N ALA A 124 -3.63 -2.09 10.81
CA ALA A 124 -4.88 -1.88 10.11
C ALA A 124 -5.55 -3.18 9.62
N ALA A 125 -4.76 -4.15 9.13
CA ALA A 125 -5.31 -5.37 8.54
C ALA A 125 -6.02 -6.29 9.56
N PRO A 126 -5.44 -6.63 10.73
CA PRO A 126 -6.15 -7.43 11.74
C PRO A 126 -7.38 -6.69 12.30
N LEU A 127 -7.29 -5.37 12.47
CA LEU A 127 -8.40 -4.54 12.93
C LEU A 127 -9.55 -4.54 11.92
N TYR A 128 -9.23 -4.38 10.64
CA TYR A 128 -10.20 -4.50 9.54
C TYR A 128 -10.88 -5.85 9.56
N CYS A 129 -10.11 -6.95 9.63
CA CYS A 129 -10.64 -8.30 9.68
C CYS A 129 -11.56 -8.51 10.90
N PHE A 130 -11.17 -8.01 12.07
CA PHE A 130 -11.98 -8.08 13.29
C PHE A 130 -13.30 -7.34 13.11
N LEU A 131 -13.25 -6.07 12.68
CA LEU A 131 -14.42 -5.24 12.45
C LEU A 131 -15.33 -5.85 11.39
N HIS A 132 -14.76 -6.40 10.33
CA HIS A 132 -15.50 -7.11 9.29
C HIS A 132 -16.26 -8.31 9.88
N LEU A 133 -15.61 -9.15 10.69
CA LEU A 133 -16.25 -10.32 11.30
C LEU A 133 -17.41 -9.96 12.25
N ILE A 134 -17.34 -8.84 12.97
CA ILE A 134 -18.37 -8.47 13.95
C ILE A 134 -19.46 -7.54 13.38
N THR A 135 -19.18 -6.79 12.32
CA THR A 135 -20.12 -5.81 11.76
C THR A 135 -20.71 -6.24 10.42
N SER A 136 -19.97 -6.96 9.58
CA SER A 136 -20.38 -7.23 8.20
C SER A 136 -21.52 -8.25 8.11
N ARG A 137 -22.52 -7.94 7.28
CA ARG A 137 -23.58 -8.88 6.91
C ARG A 137 -23.03 -10.09 6.17
N THR A 138 -21.99 -9.90 5.35
CA THR A 138 -21.32 -10.98 4.61
C THR A 138 -20.68 -12.00 5.56
N ALA A 139 -20.16 -11.56 6.70
CA ALA A 139 -19.59 -12.46 7.71
C ALA A 139 -20.67 -13.17 8.56
N LYS A 140 -21.78 -12.50 8.85
CA LYS A 140 -22.87 -13.04 9.70
C LYS A 140 -23.84 -13.94 8.95
N SER A 141 -24.11 -13.66 7.68
CA SER A 141 -25.12 -14.36 6.87
C SER A 141 -24.73 -14.31 5.39
N PRO A 142 -23.76 -15.14 4.96
CA PRO A 142 -23.28 -15.15 3.59
C PRO A 142 -24.35 -15.69 2.64
N THR A 143 -24.91 -14.81 1.81
CA THR A 143 -25.73 -15.14 0.63
C THR A 143 -25.02 -14.71 -0.65
N PRO A 144 -25.33 -15.31 -1.82
CA PRO A 144 -24.77 -14.90 -3.11
C PRO A 144 -24.89 -13.40 -3.38
N ASP A 145 -26.02 -12.78 -3.00
CA ASP A 145 -26.22 -11.33 -3.12
C ASP A 145 -25.30 -10.55 -2.17
N THR A 146 -25.18 -10.99 -0.91
CA THR A 146 -24.23 -10.38 0.03
C THR A 146 -22.76 -10.66 -0.28
N LEU A 147 -22.44 -11.50 -1.27
CA LEU A 147 -21.09 -11.75 -1.81
C LEU A 147 -20.82 -11.07 -3.17
N ARG A 148 -21.87 -10.69 -3.90
CA ARG A 148 -21.78 -9.99 -5.19
C ARG A 148 -21.16 -8.58 -5.13
N ILE A 149 -20.10 -8.36 -5.90
CA ILE A 149 -19.50 -7.03 -6.11
C ILE A 149 -20.02 -6.47 -7.44
N PRO A 150 -20.35 -5.17 -7.54
CA PRO A 150 -20.74 -4.56 -8.81
C PRO A 150 -19.68 -4.74 -9.90
N ARG A 151 -20.07 -5.18 -11.10
CA ARG A 151 -19.13 -5.40 -12.21
C ARG A 151 -18.38 -4.14 -12.64
N SER A 152 -19.02 -2.98 -12.53
CA SER A 152 -18.37 -1.70 -12.84
C SER A 152 -17.14 -1.49 -11.97
N ILE A 153 -17.19 -1.89 -10.69
CA ILE A 153 -16.03 -1.87 -9.79
C ILE A 153 -15.00 -2.93 -10.19
N THR A 154 -15.38 -4.20 -10.33
CA THR A 154 -14.38 -5.26 -10.60
C THR A 154 -13.68 -5.09 -11.95
N ASN A 155 -14.36 -4.56 -12.97
CA ASN A 155 -13.75 -4.28 -14.27
C ASN A 155 -12.82 -3.05 -14.25
N THR A 156 -13.11 -2.03 -13.43
CA THR A 156 -12.31 -0.80 -13.40
C THR A 156 -11.22 -0.82 -12.34
N LEU A 157 -11.33 -1.71 -11.34
CA LEU A 157 -10.43 -1.77 -10.19
C LEU A 157 -8.95 -1.85 -10.60
N PRO A 158 -8.51 -2.76 -11.49
CA PRO A 158 -7.10 -2.79 -11.88
C PRO A 158 -6.60 -1.50 -12.56
N LEU A 159 -7.42 -0.85 -13.40
CA LEU A 159 -7.04 0.43 -14.00
C LEU A 159 -6.91 1.54 -12.95
N VAL A 160 -7.89 1.66 -12.06
CA VAL A 160 -7.85 2.63 -10.96
C VAL A 160 -6.67 2.34 -10.04
N PHE A 161 -6.34 1.08 -9.81
CA PHE A 161 -5.21 0.67 -9.00
C PHE A 161 -3.87 0.98 -9.67
N ILE A 162 -3.75 0.80 -10.99
CA ILE A 162 -2.58 1.21 -11.75
C ILE A 162 -2.34 2.71 -11.58
N LEU A 163 -3.38 3.53 -11.78
CA LEU A 163 -3.27 4.99 -11.71
C LEU A 163 -3.08 5.51 -10.28
N GLY A 164 -3.84 4.97 -9.34
CA GLY A 164 -3.89 5.45 -7.96
C GLY A 164 -2.76 4.93 -7.09
N TYR A 165 -2.20 3.76 -7.40
CA TYR A 165 -1.16 3.11 -6.58
C TYR A 165 0.10 2.78 -7.37
N MET A 166 0.01 2.01 -8.47
CA MET A 166 1.21 1.48 -9.12
C MET A 166 2.07 2.60 -9.72
N VAL A 167 1.47 3.54 -10.45
CA VAL A 167 2.19 4.68 -11.04
C VAL A 167 2.89 5.50 -9.95
N PRO A 168 2.21 6.00 -8.90
CA PRO A 168 2.89 6.66 -7.78
C PRO A 168 4.00 5.82 -7.14
N THR A 169 3.80 4.52 -6.98
CA THR A 169 4.81 3.61 -6.40
C THR A 169 6.07 3.53 -7.27
N GLN A 170 5.92 3.45 -8.59
CA GLN A 170 7.08 3.44 -9.51
C GLN A 170 7.83 4.78 -9.51
N LEU A 171 7.13 5.90 -9.34
CA LEU A 171 7.78 7.21 -9.24
C LEU A 171 8.72 7.32 -8.03
N LEU A 172 8.45 6.58 -6.95
CA LEU A 172 9.28 6.59 -5.75
C LEU A 172 10.71 6.10 -6.02
N ILE A 173 10.86 5.08 -6.85
CA ILE A 173 12.16 4.43 -7.10
C ILE A 173 12.95 5.06 -8.24
N LEU A 174 12.46 6.15 -8.84
CA LEU A 174 13.20 6.86 -9.88
C LEU A 174 14.50 7.45 -9.30
N PRO A 175 15.65 7.25 -9.96
CA PRO A 175 16.92 7.78 -9.49
C PRO A 175 16.95 9.32 -9.59
N ILE A 176 17.72 9.94 -8.72
CA ILE A 176 17.99 11.38 -8.81
C ILE A 176 18.72 11.66 -10.12
N SER A 177 18.27 12.69 -10.82
CA SER A 177 18.80 13.12 -12.12
C SER A 177 18.56 14.61 -12.34
N GLU A 178 18.98 15.15 -13.47
CA GLU A 178 18.71 16.54 -13.86
C GLU A 178 17.20 16.87 -13.85
N HIS A 179 16.35 15.90 -14.20
CA HIS A 179 14.89 16.07 -14.21
C HIS A 179 14.21 15.64 -12.91
N ILE A 180 14.77 14.66 -12.20
CA ILE A 180 14.25 14.16 -10.92
C ILE A 180 15.12 14.70 -9.80
N THR A 181 14.81 15.92 -9.35
CA THR A 181 15.52 16.58 -8.24
C THR A 181 15.14 15.97 -6.89
N PHE A 182 15.94 16.26 -5.86
CA PHE A 182 15.64 15.88 -4.48
C PHE A 182 14.27 16.40 -4.04
N ASP A 183 13.95 17.66 -4.37
CA ASP A 183 12.65 18.28 -4.07
C ASP A 183 11.49 17.52 -4.73
N LEU A 184 11.61 17.18 -6.01
CA LEU A 184 10.57 16.46 -6.75
C LEU A 184 10.36 15.04 -6.21
N LYS A 185 11.43 14.34 -5.83
CA LYS A 185 11.32 13.01 -5.23
C LYS A 185 10.59 13.04 -3.88
N GLN A 186 10.81 14.07 -3.05
CA GLN A 186 10.03 14.28 -1.83
C GLN A 186 8.53 14.48 -2.12
N ILE A 187 8.18 15.16 -3.22
CA ILE A 187 6.78 15.29 -3.68
C ILE A 187 6.21 13.93 -4.09
N PHE A 188 6.97 13.09 -4.80
CA PHE A 188 6.50 11.75 -5.14
C PHE A 188 6.17 10.91 -3.91
N ILE A 189 7.03 10.97 -2.88
CA ILE A 189 6.76 10.31 -1.59
C ILE A 189 5.47 10.85 -0.96
N ALA A 190 5.30 12.17 -0.92
CA ALA A 190 4.11 12.78 -0.33
C ALA A 190 2.81 12.46 -1.08
N ILE A 191 2.82 12.49 -2.42
CA ILE A 191 1.68 12.12 -3.26
C ILE A 191 1.34 10.64 -3.11
N TRP A 192 2.33 9.77 -2.90
CA TRP A 192 2.07 8.36 -2.68
C TRP A 192 1.31 8.10 -1.36
N GLN A 193 1.54 8.87 -0.29
CA GLN A 193 0.93 8.62 1.03
C GLN A 193 -0.60 8.44 0.99
N PRO A 194 -1.40 9.37 0.43
CA PRO A 194 -2.86 9.24 0.39
C PRO A 194 -3.41 8.34 -0.73
N TRP A 195 -2.60 7.48 -1.38
CA TRP A 195 -3.07 6.58 -2.45
C TRP A 195 -4.37 5.80 -2.15
N PRO A 196 -4.63 5.31 -0.91
CA PRO A 196 -5.86 4.56 -0.64
C PRO A 196 -7.12 5.43 -0.79
N ALA A 197 -6.97 6.74 -0.55
CA ALA A 197 -8.02 7.71 -0.76
C ALA A 197 -8.29 7.92 -2.25
N TYR A 198 -7.24 8.07 -3.07
CA TYR A 198 -7.39 8.20 -4.53
C TYR A 198 -8.16 7.04 -5.13
N VAL A 199 -7.75 5.80 -4.79
CA VAL A 199 -8.40 4.58 -5.26
C VAL A 199 -9.85 4.53 -4.81
N SER A 200 -10.12 4.79 -3.51
CA SER A 200 -11.48 4.72 -2.97
C SER A 200 -12.41 5.78 -3.56
N ILE A 201 -11.93 7.01 -3.75
CA ILE A 201 -12.68 8.12 -4.34
C ILE A 201 -13.00 7.81 -5.80
N LEU A 202 -12.01 7.38 -6.58
CA LEU A 202 -12.20 7.05 -8.00
C LEU A 202 -13.16 5.88 -8.19
N LEU A 203 -13.04 4.80 -7.40
CA LEU A 203 -14.00 3.68 -7.46
C LEU A 203 -15.40 4.10 -7.04
N THR A 204 -15.52 4.94 -6.01
CA THR A 204 -16.83 5.47 -5.59
C THR A 204 -17.45 6.32 -6.70
N LEU A 205 -16.68 7.19 -7.34
CA LEU A 205 -17.14 8.04 -8.44
C LEU A 205 -17.57 7.19 -9.65
N ILE A 206 -16.77 6.19 -10.02
CA ILE A 206 -17.12 5.26 -11.10
C ILE A 206 -18.40 4.52 -10.75
N TYR A 207 -18.54 4.03 -9.52
CA TYR A 207 -19.75 3.35 -9.08
C TYR A 207 -20.98 4.26 -9.13
N THR A 208 -20.91 5.47 -8.59
CA THR A 208 -22.06 6.40 -8.57
C THR A 208 -22.45 6.86 -9.97
N ILE A 209 -21.49 7.07 -10.87
CA ILE A 209 -21.76 7.44 -12.27
C ILE A 209 -22.33 6.25 -13.05
N THR A 210 -21.79 5.04 -12.88
CA THR A 210 -22.20 3.88 -13.70
C THR A 210 -23.49 3.22 -13.23
N THR A 211 -23.78 3.26 -11.92
CA THR A 211 -24.95 2.58 -11.33
C THR A 211 -26.28 2.96 -11.98
N PRO A 212 -26.58 4.25 -12.26
CA PRO A 212 -27.81 4.66 -12.96
C PRO A 212 -27.96 4.08 -14.37
N PHE A 213 -26.85 3.81 -15.06
CA PHE A 213 -26.84 3.34 -16.46
C PHE A 213 -26.71 1.83 -16.57
N THR A 214 -26.27 1.15 -15.52
CA THR A 214 -26.22 -0.31 -15.47
C THR A 214 -27.52 -0.84 -14.89
N SER A 215 -28.46 -1.24 -15.76
CA SER A 215 -29.71 -1.86 -15.34
C SER A 215 -29.44 -3.02 -14.37
N SER A 216 -30.22 -3.07 -13.29
CA SER A 216 -30.20 -4.11 -12.25
C SER A 216 -29.83 -5.46 -12.84
N ASP A 217 -28.65 -5.92 -12.48
CA ASP A 217 -27.96 -7.04 -13.09
C ASP A 217 -28.64 -8.34 -12.62
N ARG A 218 -29.88 -8.59 -13.09
CA ARG A 218 -30.72 -9.70 -12.66
C ARG A 218 -29.90 -10.99 -12.73
N PRO A 219 -29.88 -11.80 -11.65
CA PRO A 219 -29.08 -13.01 -11.60
C PRO A 219 -29.56 -13.94 -12.71
N THR A 220 -28.76 -14.02 -13.76
CA THR A 220 -28.88 -14.98 -14.84
C THR A 220 -27.58 -15.78 -14.87
N PRO A 221 -27.59 -17.05 -15.27
CA PRO A 221 -26.37 -17.86 -15.34
C PRO A 221 -25.25 -17.20 -16.17
N ALA A 222 -25.62 -16.47 -17.21
CA ALA A 222 -24.68 -15.70 -18.04
C ALA A 222 -24.09 -14.48 -17.30
N SER A 223 -24.90 -13.74 -16.53
CA SER A 223 -24.41 -12.61 -15.72
C SER A 223 -23.49 -13.07 -14.60
N GLU A 224 -23.82 -14.20 -13.94
CA GLU A 224 -22.97 -14.81 -12.91
C GLU A 224 -21.62 -15.26 -13.45
N ARG A 225 -21.60 -15.93 -14.61
CA ARG A 225 -20.33 -16.33 -15.26
C ARG A 225 -19.45 -15.11 -15.57
N LYS A 226 -20.06 -14.01 -16.03
CA LYS A 226 -19.33 -12.74 -16.27
C LYS A 226 -18.81 -12.12 -14.97
N ASN A 227 -19.57 -12.16 -13.87
CA ASN A 227 -19.12 -11.69 -12.55
C ASN A 227 -17.91 -12.48 -12.06
N LEU A 228 -17.98 -13.82 -12.13
CA LEU A 228 -16.88 -14.69 -11.72
C LEU A 228 -15.63 -14.48 -12.58
N SER A 229 -15.79 -14.31 -13.90
CA SER A 229 -14.68 -14.00 -14.80
C SER A 229 -14.00 -12.67 -14.44
N SER A 230 -14.79 -11.63 -14.20
CA SER A 230 -14.27 -10.32 -13.78
C SER A 230 -13.52 -10.39 -12.44
N LEU A 231 -14.07 -11.13 -11.47
CA LEU A 231 -13.43 -11.33 -10.17
C LEU A 231 -12.13 -12.14 -10.29
N ARG A 232 -12.09 -13.17 -11.14
CA ARG A 232 -10.86 -13.92 -11.46
C ARG A 232 -9.78 -13.00 -12.03
N TRP A 233 -10.16 -12.03 -12.85
CA TRP A 233 -9.22 -11.06 -13.40
C TRP A 233 -8.64 -10.14 -12.31
N VAL A 234 -9.46 -9.66 -11.38
CA VAL A 234 -9.00 -8.91 -10.21
C VAL A 234 -8.00 -9.72 -9.38
N TYR A 235 -8.31 -10.99 -9.08
CA TYR A 235 -7.39 -11.84 -8.33
C TYR A 235 -6.12 -12.17 -9.11
N ALA A 236 -6.21 -12.39 -10.42
CA ALA A 236 -5.03 -12.61 -11.26
C ALA A 236 -4.14 -11.37 -11.30
N PHE A 237 -4.73 -10.17 -11.36
CA PHE A 237 -4.01 -8.91 -11.28
C PHE A 237 -3.33 -8.73 -9.92
N ALA A 238 -4.04 -8.95 -8.82
CA ALA A 238 -3.47 -8.89 -7.48
C ALA A 238 -2.36 -9.94 -7.28
N PHE A 239 -2.56 -11.16 -7.77
CA PHE A 239 -1.53 -12.20 -7.75
C PHE A 239 -0.30 -11.78 -8.55
N GLY A 240 -0.47 -11.26 -9.77
CA GLY A 240 0.63 -10.78 -10.60
C GLY A 240 1.44 -9.67 -9.93
N ASN A 241 0.79 -8.72 -9.27
CA ASN A 241 1.46 -7.64 -8.54
C ASN A 241 2.32 -8.16 -7.37
N ALA A 242 1.82 -9.14 -6.62
CA ALA A 242 2.59 -9.77 -5.53
C ALA A 242 3.71 -10.66 -6.10
N ALA A 243 3.38 -11.54 -7.03
CA ALA A 243 4.33 -12.49 -7.59
C ALA A 243 5.50 -11.76 -8.26
N LEU A 244 5.25 -10.72 -9.05
CA LEU A 244 6.31 -10.01 -9.78
C LEU A 244 7.33 -9.36 -8.84
N THR A 245 6.87 -8.63 -7.83
CA THR A 245 7.75 -7.93 -6.88
C THR A 245 8.56 -8.90 -6.00
N HIS A 246 7.94 -10.01 -5.59
CA HIS A 246 8.65 -11.09 -4.90
C HIS A 246 9.67 -11.77 -5.82
N LEU A 247 9.29 -12.10 -7.05
CA LEU A 247 10.21 -12.69 -8.03
C LEU A 247 11.41 -11.77 -8.30
N VAL A 248 11.19 -10.45 -8.46
CA VAL A 248 12.30 -9.48 -8.59
C VAL A 248 13.24 -9.58 -7.39
N SER A 249 12.70 -9.60 -6.18
CA SER A 249 13.51 -9.66 -4.96
C SER A 249 14.31 -10.95 -4.85
N TRP A 250 13.68 -12.09 -5.14
CA TRP A 250 14.33 -13.39 -5.17
C TRP A 250 15.39 -13.50 -6.28
N ILE A 251 15.07 -13.05 -7.49
CA ILE A 251 15.98 -13.15 -8.63
C ILE A 251 17.21 -12.28 -8.41
N VAL A 252 17.05 -11.04 -7.92
CA VAL A 252 18.17 -10.14 -7.63
C VAL A 252 19.07 -10.74 -6.53
N SER A 253 18.49 -11.22 -5.44
CA SER A 253 19.28 -11.84 -4.36
C SER A 253 19.92 -13.17 -4.75
N LEU A 254 19.28 -14.01 -5.58
CA LEU A 254 19.92 -15.24 -6.06
C LEU A 254 21.02 -14.94 -7.09
N ALA A 255 20.82 -13.93 -7.94
CA ALA A 255 21.80 -13.54 -8.94
C ALA A 255 23.09 -12.98 -8.31
N SER A 256 23.01 -12.30 -7.15
CA SER A 256 24.21 -11.83 -6.43
C SER A 256 25.11 -12.98 -5.97
N VAL A 257 24.56 -14.19 -5.79
CA VAL A 257 25.32 -15.41 -5.43
C VAL A 257 25.74 -16.21 -6.66
N LEU A 258 24.84 -16.39 -7.62
CA LEU A 258 25.06 -17.27 -8.78
C LEU A 258 25.92 -16.63 -9.86
N VAL A 259 25.83 -15.30 -10.02
CA VAL A 259 26.51 -14.55 -11.08
C VAL A 259 26.97 -13.18 -10.54
N PRO A 260 27.80 -13.12 -9.48
CA PRO A 260 28.18 -11.87 -8.81
C PRO A 260 28.83 -10.84 -9.74
N ASP A 261 29.55 -11.30 -10.77
CA ASP A 261 30.31 -10.46 -11.70
C ASP A 261 29.46 -9.46 -12.51
N ILE A 262 28.13 -9.64 -12.56
CA ILE A 262 27.22 -8.69 -13.24
C ILE A 262 26.85 -7.49 -12.36
N PHE A 263 27.12 -7.56 -11.05
CA PHE A 263 26.82 -6.51 -10.08
C PHE A 263 28.03 -5.62 -9.83
N ASN A 264 27.78 -4.38 -9.39
CA ASN A 264 28.86 -3.55 -8.86
C ASN A 264 29.40 -4.22 -7.57
N PRO A 265 30.73 -4.44 -7.46
CA PRO A 265 31.35 -5.03 -6.27
C PRO A 265 31.01 -4.32 -4.95
N GLU A 266 30.69 -3.04 -4.99
CA GLU A 266 30.33 -2.26 -3.79
C GLU A 266 28.94 -2.58 -3.24
N VAL A 267 28.03 -3.12 -4.07
CA VAL A 267 26.63 -3.36 -3.69
C VAL A 267 26.25 -4.83 -3.57
N VAL A 268 27.05 -5.73 -4.16
CA VAL A 268 26.72 -7.17 -4.27
C VAL A 268 26.51 -7.82 -2.91
N ASP A 269 27.34 -7.49 -1.92
CA ASP A 269 27.25 -8.04 -0.56
C ASP A 269 25.95 -7.63 0.15
N TYR A 270 25.44 -6.42 -0.13
CA TYR A 270 24.16 -5.96 0.43
C TYR A 270 22.95 -6.64 -0.21
N LEU A 271 23.10 -7.21 -1.40
CA LEU A 271 22.03 -7.92 -2.11
C LEU A 271 22.04 -9.43 -1.83
N HIS A 272 23.05 -9.92 -1.10
CA HIS A 272 23.14 -11.32 -0.71
C HIS A 272 21.94 -11.73 0.17
N PRO A 273 21.35 -12.92 -0.03
CA PRO A 273 20.24 -13.44 0.77
C PRO A 273 20.60 -13.72 2.23
#